data_AF-A0A932M392-F1
#
_entry.id   AF-A0A932M392-F1
#
_cell.length_a   1.000
_cell.length_b   1.000
_cell.length_c   1.000
_cell.angle_alpha   90.00
_cell.angle_beta   90.00
_cell.angle_gamma   90.00
#
_symmetry.space_group_name_H-M   'P 1'
#
loop_
_entity.id
_entity.type
_entity.pdbx_description
1 polymer ?
#
loop_
_entity_poly.entity_id
_entity_poly.type
_entity_poly.pdbx_seq_one_letter_code
_entity_poly.pdbx_strand_id
1 'polypeptide(L)'
;MSIKEGVAKTKEGLLKEAFAIAGDPKDPETWKLPHHLKSLSRALRGQLDIEKTVDWERMPAVVAALAPRGYRGQRVDASPEQILQAAKHLSVHYRQADKPLPDTLAALV
;
A
#
# COMPACT_ATOMS: atom_id res chain seq x y z
N MET A 1 14.06 9.26 23.72
CA MET A 1 14.93 8.38 22.90
C MET A 1 14.51 8.53 21.45
N SER A 2 15.44 8.96 20.60
CA SER A 2 15.18 9.38 19.22
C SER A 2 15.05 8.17 18.30
N ILE A 3 13.85 7.95 17.73
CA ILE A 3 13.62 6.96 16.67
C ILE A 3 14.31 7.48 15.40
N LYS A 4 15.63 7.27 15.27
CA LYS A 4 16.42 7.69 14.09
C LYS A 4 17.20 6.57 13.42
N GLU A 5 17.13 5.33 13.89
CA GLU A 5 17.89 4.22 13.31
C GLU A 5 16.95 3.20 12.64
N GLY A 6 17.08 3.06 11.31
CA GLY A 6 16.74 1.81 10.63
C GLY A 6 15.39 1.68 9.94
N VAL A 7 14.65 2.76 9.61
CA VAL A 7 13.50 2.59 8.71
C VAL A 7 14.04 2.35 7.30
N ALA A 8 14.07 1.07 6.89
CA ALA A 8 14.45 0.69 5.54
C ALA A 8 13.59 1.46 4.52
N LYS A 9 14.26 2.13 3.57
CA LYS A 9 13.63 2.92 2.52
C LYS A 9 13.86 2.24 1.19
N THR A 10 12.88 2.30 0.30
CA THR A 10 13.11 1.91 -1.10
C THR A 10 13.99 2.92 -1.82
N LYS A 11 14.46 2.59 -3.03
CA LYS A 11 15.17 3.53 -3.93
C LYS A 11 14.34 4.80 -4.22
N GLU A 12 13.02 4.68 -4.19
CA GLU A 12 12.11 5.82 -4.33
C GLU A 12 12.00 6.67 -3.05
N GLY A 13 12.55 6.23 -1.92
CA GLY A 13 12.49 6.92 -0.63
C GLY A 13 11.18 6.68 0.14
N LEU A 14 10.40 5.67 -0.27
CA LEU A 14 9.17 5.26 0.41
C LEU A 14 9.50 4.35 1.60
N LEU A 15 8.71 4.50 2.66
CA LEU A 15 8.81 3.66 3.86
C LEU A 15 8.02 2.36 3.66
N LYS A 16 8.28 1.34 4.47
CA LYS A 16 7.58 0.05 4.42
C LYS A 16 6.07 0.19 4.48
N GLU A 17 5.58 1.11 5.32
CA GLU A 17 4.17 1.40 5.53
C GLU A 17 3.49 2.01 4.29
N ALA A 18 4.27 2.43 3.29
CA ALA A 18 3.74 2.95 2.04
C ALA A 18 3.28 1.85 1.07
N PHE A 19 3.47 0.57 1.41
CA PHE A 19 3.20 -0.57 0.53
C PHE A 19 2.07 -1.43 1.08
N ALA A 20 1.15 -1.85 0.21
CA ALA A 20 0.07 -2.75 0.61
C ALA A 20 0.56 -4.20 0.84
N ILE A 21 1.70 -4.58 0.23
CA ILE A 21 2.35 -5.87 0.46
C ILE A 21 3.79 -5.60 0.87
N ALA A 22 4.09 -5.80 2.15
CA ALA A 22 5.45 -5.74 2.65
C ALA A 22 6.07 -7.15 2.67
N GLY A 23 7.15 -7.33 1.93
CA GLY A 23 7.95 -8.55 1.88
C GLY A 23 9.04 -8.61 2.96
N ASP A 24 10.22 -9.11 2.59
CA ASP A 24 11.37 -9.22 3.50
C ASP A 24 11.77 -7.84 4.05
N PRO A 25 11.82 -7.66 5.38
CA PRO A 25 12.26 -6.40 5.99
C PRO A 25 13.69 -5.96 5.61
N LYS A 26 14.54 -6.89 5.17
CA LYS A 26 15.93 -6.63 4.76
C LYS A 26 16.08 -6.40 3.25
N ASP A 27 15.03 -6.68 2.47
CA ASP A 27 15.02 -6.45 1.03
C ASP A 27 13.78 -5.64 0.60
N PRO A 28 13.91 -4.30 0.54
CA PRO A 28 12.82 -3.41 0.14
C PRO A 28 12.30 -3.63 -1.28
N GLU A 29 13.05 -4.31 -2.15
CA GLU A 29 12.60 -4.62 -3.52
C GLU A 29 11.51 -5.70 -3.53
N THR A 30 11.37 -6.45 -2.42
CA THR A 30 10.27 -7.41 -2.24
C THR A 30 8.95 -6.76 -1.84
N TRP A 31 8.95 -5.46 -1.52
CA TRP A 31 7.74 -4.74 -1.14
C TRP A 31 7.01 -4.28 -2.39
N LYS A 32 5.71 -4.57 -2.46
CA LYS A 32 4.90 -4.42 -3.67
C LYS A 32 3.71 -3.53 -3.38
N LEU A 33 3.18 -2.94 -4.45
CA LEU A 33 1.99 -2.10 -4.40
C LEU A 33 2.16 -0.87 -3.50
N PRO A 34 3.15 0.01 -3.78
CA PRO A 34 3.23 1.29 -3.11
C PRO A 34 1.96 2.11 -3.36
N HIS A 35 1.40 2.70 -2.31
CA HIS A 35 0.10 3.36 -2.36
C HIS A 35 0.02 4.60 -1.45
N HIS A 36 1.09 4.93 -0.72
CA HIS A 36 1.25 6.24 -0.06
C HIS A 36 2.36 7.08 -0.70
N LEU A 37 2.24 8.40 -0.55
CA LEU A 37 3.22 9.41 -0.90
C LEU A 37 4.38 9.45 0.11
N LYS A 38 5.51 10.07 -0.26
CA LYS A 38 6.67 10.34 0.61
C LYS A 38 6.31 11.13 1.88
N SER A 39 5.22 11.89 1.84
CA SER A 39 4.67 12.63 2.96
C SER A 39 4.19 11.72 4.10
N LEU A 40 4.05 10.41 3.88
CA LEU A 40 3.81 9.41 4.94
C LEU A 40 4.77 9.55 6.11
N SER A 41 6.04 9.86 5.83
CA SER A 41 7.04 10.11 6.88
C SER A 41 6.68 11.24 7.85
N ARG A 42 5.85 12.21 7.42
CA ARG A 42 5.30 13.26 8.29
C ARG A 42 4.11 12.74 9.09
N ALA A 43 3.27 11.90 8.49
CA ALA A 43 2.15 11.29 9.19
C ALA A 43 2.59 10.35 10.32
N LEU A 44 3.63 9.54 10.08
CA LEU A 44 4.22 8.68 11.12
C LEU A 44 4.86 9.47 12.28
N ARG A 45 5.16 10.76 12.07
CA ARG A 45 5.64 11.69 13.11
C ARG A 45 4.51 12.48 13.78
N GLY A 46 3.25 12.18 13.46
CA GLY A 46 2.07 12.90 13.97
C GLY A 46 1.90 14.30 13.38
N GLN A 47 2.58 14.61 12.27
CA GLN A 47 2.59 15.95 11.65
C GLN A 47 1.62 16.08 10.46
N LEU A 48 0.95 14.99 10.08
CA LEU A 48 0.00 14.93 8.98
C LEU A 48 -0.96 13.76 9.19
N ASP A 49 -2.20 13.86 8.73
CA ASP A 49 -3.13 12.72 8.76
C ASP A 49 -2.68 11.66 7.76
N ILE A 50 -2.68 10.38 8.17
CA ILE A 50 -2.23 9.27 7.30
C ILE A 50 -3.07 9.17 6.01
N GLU A 51 -4.37 9.43 6.09
CA GLU A 51 -5.27 9.43 4.93
C GLU A 51 -4.92 10.51 3.89
N LYS A 52 -4.31 11.62 4.31
CA LYS A 52 -3.82 12.66 3.39
C LYS A 52 -2.56 12.25 2.63
N THR A 53 -1.99 11.11 2.99
CA THR A 53 -0.77 10.57 2.35
C THR A 53 -1.08 9.44 1.39
N VAL A 54 -2.33 9.00 1.28
CA VAL A 54 -2.76 8.01 0.29
C VAL A 54 -2.61 8.60 -1.11
N ASP A 55 -1.92 7.90 -2.00
CA ASP A 55 -1.75 8.25 -3.40
C ASP A 55 -2.96 7.74 -4.21
N TRP A 56 -4.02 8.55 -4.22
CA TRP A 56 -5.27 8.21 -4.91
C TRP A 56 -5.11 8.06 -6.43
N GLU A 57 -4.09 8.66 -7.04
CA GLU A 57 -3.80 8.49 -8.47
C GLU A 57 -3.23 7.10 -8.76
N ARG A 58 -2.40 6.57 -7.85
CA ARG A 58 -1.82 5.22 -7.95
C ARG A 58 -2.78 4.11 -7.53
N MET A 59 -3.80 4.43 -6.73
CA MET A 59 -4.73 3.46 -6.13
C MET A 59 -5.44 2.53 -7.12
N PRO A 60 -5.97 3.01 -8.26
CA PRO A 60 -6.63 2.12 -9.23
C PRO A 60 -5.69 1.04 -9.79
N ALA A 61 -4.43 1.40 -10.07
CA ALA A 61 -3.44 0.44 -10.57
C ALA A 61 -3.06 -0.59 -9.51
N VAL A 62 -2.92 -0.15 -8.25
CA VAL A 62 -2.65 -1.02 -7.10
C VAL A 62 -3.80 -2.02 -6.88
N VAL A 63 -5.05 -1.55 -6.91
CA VAL A 63 -6.23 -2.42 -6.79
C VAL A 63 -6.31 -3.40 -7.96
N ALA A 64 -6.10 -2.93 -9.20
CA ALA A 64 -6.13 -3.80 -10.37
C ALA A 64 -5.09 -4.92 -10.31
N ALA A 65 -3.91 -4.66 -9.74
CA ALA A 65 -2.86 -5.67 -9.59
C ALA A 65 -3.23 -6.85 -8.66
N LEU A 66 -4.22 -6.67 -7.78
CA LEU A 66 -4.76 -7.74 -6.92
C LEU A 66 -5.72 -8.67 -7.67
N ALA A 67 -6.36 -8.18 -8.73
CA ALA A 67 -7.34 -8.94 -9.49
C ALA A 67 -6.70 -10.18 -10.15
N PRO A 68 -7.48 -11.26 -10.42
CA PRO A 68 -6.96 -12.43 -11.11
C PRO A 68 -6.31 -12.13 -12.47
N ARG A 69 -6.86 -11.17 -13.23
CA ARG A 69 -6.30 -10.70 -14.51
C ARG A 69 -5.15 -9.69 -14.34
N GLY A 70 -4.94 -9.19 -13.13
CA GLY A 70 -3.90 -8.23 -12.80
C GLY A 70 -4.07 -6.86 -13.48
N TYR A 71 -2.99 -6.07 -13.41
CA TYR A 71 -2.88 -4.77 -14.09
C TYR A 71 -2.03 -4.94 -15.36
N ARG A 72 -2.54 -4.49 -16.51
CA ARG A 72 -1.88 -4.67 -17.83
C ARG A 72 -1.48 -6.13 -18.13
N GLY A 73 -2.30 -7.09 -17.67
CA GLY A 73 -2.08 -8.53 -17.88
C GLY A 73 -1.09 -9.18 -16.92
N GLN A 74 -0.60 -8.45 -15.91
CA GLN A 74 0.30 -8.99 -14.89
C GLN A 74 -0.34 -8.87 -13.51
N ARG A 75 -0.49 -10.02 -12.86
CA ARG A 75 -0.91 -10.09 -11.46
C ARG A 75 0.28 -9.82 -10.57
N VAL A 76 0.04 -9.20 -9.41
CA VAL A 76 1.08 -9.12 -8.39
C VAL A 76 1.53 -10.54 -7.99
N ASP A 77 2.83 -10.75 -8.01
CA ASP A 77 3.43 -11.97 -7.49
C ASP A 77 3.36 -11.94 -5.96
N ALA A 78 2.37 -12.59 -5.37
CA ALA A 78 2.13 -12.63 -3.93
C ALA A 78 1.27 -13.85 -3.58
N SER A 79 1.37 -14.33 -2.35
CA SER A 79 0.51 -15.42 -1.89
C SER A 79 -0.97 -14.97 -1.81
N PRO A 80 -1.94 -15.89 -1.89
CA PRO A 80 -3.35 -15.55 -1.71
C PRO A 80 -3.62 -14.79 -0.40
N GLU A 81 -2.93 -15.16 0.69
CA GLU A 81 -3.06 -14.53 2.00
C GLU A 81 -2.56 -13.09 1.97
N GLN A 82 -1.42 -12.84 1.32
CA GLN A 82 -0.88 -11.48 1.14
C GLN A 82 -1.83 -10.62 0.30
N ILE A 83 -2.43 -11.19 -0.75
CA ILE A 83 -3.43 -10.50 -1.58
C ILE A 83 -4.67 -10.14 -0.76
N LEU A 84 -5.18 -11.06 0.06
CA LEU A 84 -6.34 -10.79 0.93
C LEU A 84 -6.03 -9.73 2.00
N GLN A 85 -4.83 -9.78 2.60
CA GLN A 85 -4.40 -8.75 3.56
C GLN A 85 -4.28 -7.38 2.89
N ALA A 86 -3.67 -7.30 1.71
CA ALA A 86 -3.59 -6.08 0.93
C ALA A 86 -4.99 -5.56 0.57
N ALA A 87 -5.90 -6.43 0.12
CA ALA A 87 -7.27 -6.04 -0.22
C ALA A 87 -8.01 -5.45 1.00
N LYS A 88 -7.91 -6.08 2.17
CA LYS A 88 -8.49 -5.58 3.42
C LYS A 88 -7.90 -4.22 3.80
N HIS A 89 -6.58 -4.08 3.74
CA HIS A 89 -5.87 -2.84 4.02
C HIS A 89 -6.33 -1.69 3.11
N LEU A 90 -6.34 -1.91 1.79
CA LEU A 90 -6.77 -0.91 0.82
C LEU A 90 -8.26 -0.55 1.00
N SER A 91 -9.11 -1.53 1.33
CA SER A 91 -10.54 -1.28 1.56
C SER A 91 -10.81 -0.34 2.74
N VAL A 92 -9.95 -0.36 3.76
CA VAL A 92 -10.04 0.56 4.90
C VAL A 92 -9.86 2.01 4.43
N HIS A 93 -8.88 2.29 3.58
CA HIS A 93 -8.68 3.64 3.02
C HIS A 93 -9.89 4.12 2.22
N TYR A 94 -10.50 3.27 1.38
CA TYR A 94 -11.71 3.65 0.64
C TYR A 94 -12.85 4.03 1.58
N ARG A 95 -13.09 3.24 2.63
CA ARG A 95 -14.14 3.53 3.63
C ARG A 95 -13.86 4.81 4.40
N GLN A 96 -12.62 5.01 4.86
CA GLN A 96 -12.24 6.20 5.61
C GLN A 96 -12.31 7.49 4.79
N ALA A 97 -12.07 7.38 3.48
CA ALA A 97 -12.19 8.50 2.55
C ALA A 97 -13.62 8.70 2.00
N ASP A 98 -14.60 7.94 2.48
CA ASP A 98 -15.98 7.93 1.98
C ASP A 98 -16.05 7.76 0.45
N LYS A 99 -15.20 6.87 -0.08
CA LYS A 99 -15.13 6.52 -1.49
C LYS A 99 -15.82 5.18 -1.76
N PRO A 100 -16.48 5.01 -2.91
CA PRO A 100 -17.09 3.74 -3.27
C PRO A 100 -16.01 2.65 -3.37
N LEU A 101 -16.30 1.49 -2.79
CA LEU A 101 -15.39 0.35 -2.80
C LEU A 101 -15.35 -0.26 -4.21
N PRO A 102 -14.18 -0.39 -4.86
CA PRO A 102 -14.09 -1.03 -6.17
C PRO A 102 -14.49 -2.51 -6.13
N ASP A 103 -15.13 -3.01 -7.19
CA ASP A 103 -15.57 -4.41 -7.30
C ASP A 103 -14.47 -5.43 -7.00
N THR A 104 -13.24 -5.16 -7.45
CA THR A 104 -12.07 -6.01 -7.17
C THR A 104 -11.83 -6.16 -5.66
N LEU A 105 -11.97 -5.08 -4.89
CA LEU A 105 -11.83 -5.14 -3.44
C LEU A 105 -13.06 -5.78 -2.80
N ALA A 106 -14.26 -5.41 -3.24
CA ALA A 106 -15.52 -5.96 -2.73
C ALA A 106 -15.61 -7.49 -2.90
N ALA A 107 -15.01 -8.04 -3.96
CA ALA A 107 -14.95 -9.50 -4.18
C ALA A 107 -13.95 -10.22 -3.25
N LEU A 108 -13.06 -9.50 -2.56
CA LEU A 108 -11.97 -10.06 -1.76
C LEU A 108 -12.14 -9.85 -0.25
N VAL A 109 -13.10 -9.02 0.21
CA VAL A 109 -13.21 -8.59 1.62
C VAL A 109 -14.60 -8.68 2.20
#